data_AF-X6PDA1-F1
#
_entry.id   AF-X6PDA1-F1
#
_cell.length_a   1.000
_cell.length_b   1.000
_cell.length_c   1.000
_cell.angle_alpha   90.00
_cell.angle_beta   90.00
_cell.angle_gamma   90.00
#
_symmetry.space_group_name_H-M   'P 1'
#
loop_
_entity.id
_entity.type
_entity.pdbx_description
1 polymer ?
#
loop_
_entity_poly.entity_id
_entity_poly.type
_entity_poly.pdbx_seq_one_letter_code
_entity_poly.pdbx_strand_id
1 'polypeptide(L)'
;MTDVVRDNNKITAIYSCRRCNGRFMVWNVLYGNNGENWLYLQQVYGSGFLMADLTEIPNSFASLAMLNQTTSFYQIANRTSATNERNVNQTLELIGVNANWLISNRQGVDQVLSQLGYPTTPVSNNNKSHSDNMALAIAIIVIVAVLIVVVLIIMLCRYWKFKQEIYRYKRHVSEEHNFIEVSLSDKHDDKNQEHASDDDAL
;
A
#
# COMPACT_ATOMS: atom_id res chain seq x y z
N MET A 1 -17.49 46.23 16.49
CA MET A 1 -16.44 45.20 16.47
C MET A 1 -16.94 44.08 15.58
N THR A 2 -16.20 43.69 14.54
CA THR A 2 -16.54 42.47 13.79
C THR A 2 -15.96 41.28 14.55
N ASP A 3 -16.72 40.19 14.71
CA ASP A 3 -16.24 38.94 15.33
C ASP A 3 -15.19 38.19 14.49
N VAL A 4 -14.61 38.87 13.50
CA VAL A 4 -13.70 38.27 12.52
C VAL A 4 -12.26 38.50 12.97
N VAL A 5 -11.59 37.40 13.33
CA VAL A 5 -10.15 37.39 13.61
C VAL A 5 -9.36 37.63 12.31
N ARG A 6 -8.36 38.52 12.35
CA ARG A 6 -7.46 38.76 11.21
C ARG A 6 -6.60 37.54 10.90
N ASP A 7 -6.29 37.32 9.63
CA ASP A 7 -5.55 36.14 9.15
C ASP A 7 -4.19 35.94 9.85
N ASN A 8 -3.38 36.98 10.00
CA ASN A 8 -2.11 36.89 10.74
C ASN A 8 -2.30 36.39 12.18
N ASN A 9 -3.38 36.82 12.85
CA ASN A 9 -3.67 36.38 14.22
C ASN A 9 -4.12 34.92 14.28
N LYS A 10 -4.69 34.37 13.18
CA LYS A 10 -5.10 32.97 13.10
C LYS A 10 -3.89 32.05 13.12
N ILE A 11 -2.82 32.37 12.38
CA ILE A 11 -1.57 31.57 12.42
C ILE A 11 -0.95 31.60 13.81
N THR A 12 -0.84 32.78 14.42
CA THR A 12 -0.29 32.90 15.78
C THR A 12 -1.14 32.14 16.79
N ALA A 13 -2.47 32.12 16.63
CA ALA A 13 -3.36 31.33 17.46
C ALA A 13 -3.11 29.82 17.28
N ILE A 14 -3.04 29.33 16.03
CA ILE A 14 -2.72 27.93 15.72
C ILE A 14 -1.38 27.52 16.35
N TYR A 15 -0.35 28.35 16.16
CA TYR A 15 0.97 28.13 16.74
C TYR A 15 0.91 28.09 18.28
N SER A 16 0.17 29.01 18.90
CA SER A 16 0.02 29.05 20.37
C SER A 16 -0.70 27.81 20.90
N CYS A 17 -1.70 27.31 20.18
CA CYS A 17 -2.44 26.09 20.50
C CYS A 17 -1.57 24.83 20.48
N ARG A 18 -0.39 24.85 19.86
CA ARG A 18 0.50 23.68 19.85
C ARG A 18 1.02 23.32 21.26
N ARG A 19 0.99 24.24 22.22
CA ARG A 19 1.56 24.01 23.55
C ARG A 19 0.76 22.97 24.34
N CYS A 20 1.46 22.31 25.27
CA CYS A 20 0.90 21.34 26.21
C CYS A 20 0.13 20.20 25.51
N ASN A 21 -1.20 20.27 25.54
CA ASN A 21 -2.11 19.21 25.08
C ASN A 21 -2.59 19.42 23.63
N GLY A 22 -2.44 20.61 23.06
CA GLY A 22 -2.98 20.91 21.74
C GLY A 22 -2.08 20.51 20.57
N ARG A 23 -0.82 20.10 20.80
CA ARG A 23 0.12 19.72 19.72
C ARG A 23 -0.44 18.69 18.76
N PHE A 24 -1.07 17.63 19.26
CA PHE A 24 -1.61 16.56 18.42
C PHE A 24 -2.83 17.04 17.64
N MET A 25 -3.70 17.83 18.28
CA MET A 25 -4.86 18.42 17.62
C MET A 25 -4.43 19.34 16.48
N VAL A 26 -3.51 20.28 16.76
CA VAL A 26 -3.00 21.23 15.77
C VAL A 26 -2.27 20.49 14.65
N TRP A 27 -1.41 19.53 14.98
CA TRP A 27 -0.74 18.70 13.98
C TRP A 27 -1.74 17.92 13.13
N ASN A 28 -2.77 17.32 13.73
CA ASN A 28 -3.80 16.58 13.00
C ASN A 28 -4.61 17.48 12.05
N VAL A 29 -4.80 18.77 12.39
CA VAL A 29 -5.40 19.73 11.46
C VAL A 29 -4.49 19.96 10.25
N LEU A 30 -3.17 20.07 10.45
CA LEU A 30 -2.22 20.32 9.37
C LEU A 30 -1.90 19.08 8.52
N TYR A 31 -1.72 17.94 9.17
CA TYR A 31 -1.39 16.65 8.57
C TYR A 31 -2.61 15.94 7.99
N GLY A 32 -3.77 16.11 8.62
CA GLY A 32 -5.04 15.49 8.24
C GLY A 32 -5.47 15.86 6.82
N ASN A 33 -6.43 15.10 6.28
CA ASN A 33 -6.89 15.23 4.89
C ASN A 33 -5.74 15.33 3.88
N ASN A 34 -4.70 14.50 4.06
CA ASN A 34 -3.49 14.52 3.23
C ASN A 34 -2.89 15.93 3.08
N GLY A 35 -2.81 16.69 4.17
CA GLY A 35 -2.15 18.00 4.16
C GLY A 35 -2.85 19.10 3.37
N GLU A 36 -4.13 18.96 3.02
CA GLU A 36 -4.88 20.01 2.32
C GLU A 36 -4.84 21.36 3.05
N ASN A 37 -5.00 21.34 4.37
CA ASN A 37 -4.93 22.56 5.18
C ASN A 37 -3.53 23.19 5.14
N TRP A 38 -2.47 22.37 5.12
CA TRP A 38 -1.11 22.89 4.95
C TRP A 38 -0.94 23.60 3.62
N LEU A 39 -1.37 22.96 2.52
CA LEU A 39 -1.28 23.54 1.17
C LEU A 39 -2.09 24.83 1.05
N TYR A 40 -3.29 24.86 1.64
CA TYR A 40 -4.12 26.06 1.71
C TYR A 40 -3.40 27.19 2.45
N LEU A 41 -2.82 26.92 3.63
CA LEU A 41 -2.08 27.92 4.39
C LEU A 41 -0.84 28.39 3.62
N GLN A 42 -0.12 27.49 2.97
CA GLN A 42 1.02 27.85 2.12
C GLN A 42 0.61 28.74 0.93
N GLN A 43 -0.56 28.52 0.35
CA GLN A 43 -1.10 29.36 -0.71
C GLN A 43 -1.48 30.76 -0.20
N VAL A 44 -2.11 30.85 0.98
CA VAL A 44 -2.58 32.12 1.56
C VAL A 44 -1.42 32.97 2.10
N TYR A 45 -0.46 32.34 2.78
CA TYR A 45 0.61 33.04 3.51
C TYR A 45 1.98 32.97 2.83
N GLY A 46 2.09 32.26 1.69
CA GLY A 46 3.33 32.09 0.94
C GLY A 46 4.37 31.25 1.70
N SER A 47 5.65 31.34 1.33
CA SER A 47 6.75 30.65 2.02
C SER A 47 7.46 31.49 3.08
N GLY A 48 6.81 32.55 3.58
CA GLY A 48 7.41 33.51 4.51
C GLY A 48 7.50 33.04 5.97
N PHE A 49 7.88 33.97 6.86
CA PHE A 49 8.08 33.72 8.31
C PHE A 49 6.90 33.01 8.99
N LEU A 50 5.67 33.29 8.59
CA LEU A 50 4.48 32.66 9.18
C LEU A 50 4.39 31.15 8.89
N MET A 51 4.87 30.69 7.72
CA MET A 51 4.94 29.25 7.43
C MET A 51 6.09 28.57 8.16
N ALA A 52 7.18 29.29 8.43
CA ALA A 52 8.27 28.80 9.27
C ALA A 52 7.76 28.44 10.68
N ASP A 53 6.93 29.29 11.29
CA ASP A 53 6.30 29.00 12.57
C ASP A 53 5.47 27.71 12.53
N LEU A 54 4.73 27.48 11.44
CA LEU A 54 3.96 26.26 11.26
C LEU A 54 4.85 25.03 11.09
N THR A 55 6.02 25.14 10.44
CA THR A 55 6.96 24.03 10.31
C THR A 55 7.43 23.49 11.65
N GLU A 56 7.50 24.36 12.67
CA GLU A 56 7.98 24.02 14.01
C GLU A 56 6.91 23.36 14.90
N ILE A 57 5.65 23.29 14.47
CA ILE A 57 4.57 22.69 15.29
C ILE A 57 4.95 21.30 15.83
N PRO A 58 5.60 20.43 15.03
CA PRO A 58 6.07 19.13 15.46
C PRO A 58 7.25 19.12 16.46
N ASN A 59 7.93 20.25 16.72
CA ASN A 59 9.18 20.30 17.51
C ASN A 59 9.08 19.67 18.91
N SER A 60 7.88 19.63 19.49
CA SER A 60 7.64 19.07 20.82
C SER A 60 7.37 17.56 20.83
N PHE A 61 7.32 16.91 19.67
CA PHE A 61 7.20 15.46 19.62
C PHE A 61 8.50 14.79 20.05
N ALA A 62 8.36 13.63 20.70
CA ALA A 62 9.46 12.89 21.30
C ALA A 62 9.30 11.37 21.07
N SER A 63 8.76 10.97 19.91
CA SER A 63 8.64 9.56 19.53
C SER A 63 9.08 9.33 18.09
N LEU A 64 9.67 8.16 17.83
CA LEU A 64 10.10 7.75 16.50
C LEU A 64 8.92 7.63 15.52
N ALA A 65 7.73 7.25 16.01
CA ALA A 65 6.52 7.23 15.18
C ALA A 65 6.17 8.63 14.65
N MET A 66 6.27 9.66 15.49
CA MET A 66 6.03 11.03 15.07
C MET A 66 7.14 11.56 14.17
N LEU A 67 8.39 11.17 14.40
CA LEU A 67 9.49 11.48 13.48
C LEU A 67 9.17 10.95 12.08
N ASN A 68 8.87 9.65 11.95
CA ASN A 68 8.58 9.01 10.68
C ASN A 68 7.37 9.66 9.98
N GLN A 69 6.28 9.91 10.72
CA GLN A 69 5.10 10.57 10.18
C GLN A 69 5.43 11.98 9.66
N THR A 70 6.19 12.76 10.41
CA THR A 70 6.56 14.13 10.04
C THR A 70 7.50 14.14 8.84
N THR A 71 8.47 13.20 8.79
CA THR A 71 9.35 13.02 7.64
C THR A 71 8.55 12.69 6.37
N SER A 72 7.65 11.71 6.43
CA SER A 72 6.79 11.35 5.29
C SER A 72 5.89 12.49 4.85
N PHE A 73 5.41 13.32 5.80
CA PHE A 73 4.61 14.49 5.48
C PHE A 73 5.39 15.51 4.63
N TYR A 74 6.64 15.81 4.98
CA TYR A 74 7.45 16.81 4.27
C TYR A 74 8.16 16.28 3.00
N GLN A 75 8.26 14.97 2.82
CA GLN A 75 8.76 14.35 1.59
C GLN A 75 7.79 14.51 0.39
N ILE A 76 6.52 14.83 0.66
CA ILE A 76 5.54 15.06 -0.40
C ILE A 76 5.82 16.40 -1.09
N ALA A 77 5.77 16.38 -2.43
CA ALA A 77 6.00 17.55 -3.27
C ALA A 77 5.13 18.76 -2.82
N ASN A 78 5.68 19.96 -3.00
CA ASN A 78 5.07 21.24 -2.63
C ASN A 78 4.92 21.54 -1.14
N ARG A 79 5.27 20.64 -0.22
CA ARG A 79 5.25 20.93 1.24
C ARG A 79 6.59 21.42 1.78
N THR A 80 7.67 21.09 1.06
CA THR A 80 9.01 21.59 1.30
C THR A 80 9.44 22.42 0.09
N SER A 81 10.05 23.57 0.36
CA SER A 81 10.58 24.52 -0.60
C SER A 81 11.97 24.96 -0.15
N ALA A 82 12.76 25.54 -1.05
CA ALA A 82 14.08 26.07 -0.69
C ALA A 82 14.04 27.11 0.45
N THR A 83 12.89 27.76 0.70
CA THR A 83 12.76 28.78 1.76
C THR A 83 12.59 28.16 3.15
N ASN A 84 11.90 27.03 3.27
CA ASN A 84 11.58 26.40 4.56
C ASN A 84 12.33 25.07 4.81
N GLU A 85 13.11 24.59 3.84
CA GLU A 85 13.88 23.34 3.95
C GLU A 85 14.76 23.29 5.19
N ARG A 86 15.45 24.39 5.51
CA ARG A 86 16.26 24.49 6.73
C ARG A 86 15.43 24.23 7.98
N ASN A 87 14.28 24.87 8.10
CA ASN A 87 13.40 24.76 9.27
C ASN A 87 12.79 23.36 9.37
N VAL A 88 12.43 22.76 8.24
CA VAL A 88 11.98 21.37 8.17
C VAL A 88 13.07 20.43 8.69
N ASN A 89 14.30 20.56 8.20
CA ASN A 89 15.42 19.71 8.63
C ASN A 89 15.71 19.87 10.12
N GLN A 90 15.73 21.10 10.63
CA GLN A 90 15.90 21.38 12.06
C GLN A 90 14.76 20.78 12.90
N THR A 91 13.52 20.85 12.42
CA THR A 91 12.35 20.25 13.08
C THR A 91 12.50 18.73 13.18
N LEU A 92 12.86 18.07 12.08
CA LEU A 92 13.04 16.61 12.04
C LEU A 92 14.19 16.17 12.94
N GLU A 93 15.31 16.88 12.90
CA GLU A 93 16.46 16.64 13.79
C GLU A 93 16.04 16.75 15.26
N LEU A 94 15.33 17.80 15.62
CA LEU A 94 14.88 18.03 17.00
C LEU A 94 13.95 16.92 17.50
N ILE A 95 12.99 16.46 16.68
CA ILE A 95 12.12 15.33 17.05
C ILE A 95 12.95 14.06 17.26
N GLY A 96 13.94 13.82 16.40
CA GLY A 96 14.85 12.69 16.53
C GLY A 96 15.68 12.75 17.82
N VAL A 97 16.24 13.90 18.14
CA VAL A 97 16.97 14.15 19.40
C VAL A 97 16.05 13.92 20.60
N ASN A 98 14.85 14.48 20.59
CA ASN A 98 13.88 14.32 21.67
C ASN A 98 13.48 12.84 21.87
N ALA A 99 13.23 12.13 20.78
CA ALA A 99 12.87 10.71 20.83
C ALA A 99 14.02 9.87 21.41
N ASN A 100 15.24 10.09 20.95
CA ASN A 100 16.43 9.39 21.45
C ASN A 100 16.70 9.72 22.92
N TRP A 101 16.60 11.00 23.30
CA TRP A 101 16.75 11.41 24.68
C TRP A 101 15.72 10.71 25.57
N LEU A 102 14.46 10.66 25.16
CA LEU A 102 13.41 9.99 25.92
C LEU A 102 13.71 8.49 26.06
N ILE A 103 14.13 7.81 24.98
CA ILE A 103 14.48 6.39 25.02
C ILE A 103 15.62 6.13 26.02
N SER A 104 16.67 6.95 26.01
CA SER A 104 17.85 6.75 26.87
C SER A 104 17.64 7.16 28.32
N ASN A 105 16.82 8.17 28.59
CA ASN A 105 16.75 8.79 29.91
C ASN A 105 15.45 8.51 30.68
N ARG A 106 14.39 8.02 30.01
CA ARG A 106 13.07 7.85 30.63
C ARG A 106 13.10 7.00 31.89
N GLN A 107 13.80 5.86 31.87
CA GLN A 107 13.88 4.99 33.04
C GLN A 107 14.54 5.70 34.22
N GLY A 108 15.62 6.46 34.00
CA GLY A 108 16.28 7.22 35.06
C GLY A 108 15.38 8.31 35.64
N VAL A 109 14.65 9.02 34.78
CA VAL A 109 13.66 10.02 35.21
C VAL A 109 12.54 9.37 36.03
N ASP A 110 11.99 8.25 35.56
CA ASP A 110 10.91 7.54 36.27
C ASP A 110 11.39 7.01 37.65
N GLN A 111 12.65 6.56 37.75
CA GLN A 111 13.25 6.16 39.03
C GLN A 111 13.36 7.35 40.01
N VAL A 112 13.85 8.50 39.56
CA VAL A 112 13.92 9.71 40.41
C VAL A 112 12.53 10.16 40.85
N LEU A 113 11.56 10.20 39.92
CA LEU A 113 10.19 10.61 40.23
C LEU A 113 9.52 9.68 41.23
N SER A 114 9.69 8.36 41.07
CA SER A 114 9.15 7.38 42.02
C SER A 114 9.78 7.48 43.41
N GLN A 115 11.09 7.72 43.51
CA GLN A 115 11.77 7.97 44.79
C GLN A 115 11.23 9.21 45.51
N LEU A 116 10.84 10.24 44.76
CA LEU A 116 10.23 11.45 45.27
C LEU A 116 8.73 11.31 45.58
N GLY A 117 8.15 10.13 45.38
CA GLY A 117 6.73 9.86 45.66
C GLY A 117 5.77 10.31 44.56
N TYR A 118 6.25 10.68 43.37
CA TYR A 118 5.39 10.99 42.24
C TYR A 118 4.90 9.72 41.55
N PRO A 119 3.62 9.65 41.15
CA PRO A 119 3.09 8.52 40.39
C PRO A 119 3.73 8.48 39.01
N THR A 120 4.37 7.37 38.68
CA THR A 120 4.90 7.10 37.34
C THR A 120 4.05 6.04 36.66
N THR A 121 3.76 6.23 35.37
CA THR A 121 3.20 5.16 34.56
C THR A 121 4.31 4.14 34.33
N PRO A 122 4.13 2.85 34.67
CA PRO A 122 5.14 1.84 34.39
C PRO A 122 5.47 1.89 32.90
N VAL A 123 6.76 1.91 32.59
CA VAL A 123 7.24 1.76 31.21
C VAL A 123 6.77 0.38 30.75
N SER A 124 5.65 0.35 30.05
CA SER A 124 5.25 -0.84 29.33
C SER A 124 6.30 -1.02 28.24
N ASN A 125 7.23 -1.94 28.50
CA ASN A 125 8.15 -2.48 27.50
C ASN A 125 7.35 -3.29 26.48
N ASN A 126 6.36 -2.67 25.85
CA ASN A 126 5.77 -3.14 24.62
C ASN A 126 6.74 -2.80 23.48
N ASN A 127 7.98 -3.30 23.60
CA ASN A 127 8.69 -3.85 22.46
C ASN A 127 8.00 -5.16 22.06
N LYS A 128 6.66 -5.15 21.92
CA LYS A 128 5.99 -6.13 21.07
C LYS A 128 6.38 -5.74 19.66
N SER A 129 7.54 -6.27 19.35
CA SER A 129 8.34 -6.06 18.18
C SER A 129 7.45 -6.02 16.96
N HIS A 130 7.74 -5.05 16.08
CA HIS A 130 7.18 -4.98 14.74
C HIS A 130 7.29 -6.33 13.98
N SER A 131 8.12 -7.27 14.46
CA SER A 131 8.19 -8.66 14.00
C SER A 131 6.89 -9.44 14.11
N ASP A 132 6.05 -9.23 15.13
CA ASP A 132 4.86 -10.07 15.33
C ASP A 132 3.79 -9.75 14.28
N ASN A 133 3.64 -8.47 13.94
CA ASN A 133 2.73 -8.02 12.89
C ASN A 133 3.29 -8.37 11.49
N MET A 134 4.61 -8.36 11.31
CA MET A 134 5.26 -8.79 10.07
C MET A 134 5.16 -10.31 9.86
N ALA A 135 5.32 -11.11 10.92
CA ALA A 135 5.16 -12.56 10.87
C ALA A 135 3.71 -12.95 10.57
N LEU A 136 2.74 -12.26 11.18
CA LEU A 136 1.32 -12.44 10.87
C LEU A 136 1.02 -12.08 9.40
N ALA A 137 1.57 -10.97 8.90
CA ALA A 137 1.37 -10.55 7.51
C ALA A 137 1.96 -11.57 6.52
N ILE A 138 3.17 -12.10 6.79
CA ILE A 138 3.80 -13.15 5.97
C ILE A 138 2.95 -14.43 6.01
N ALA A 139 2.46 -14.84 7.17
CA ALA A 139 1.61 -16.02 7.30
C ALA A 139 0.31 -15.89 6.48
N ILE A 140 -0.33 -14.71 6.49
CA ILE A 140 -1.52 -14.43 5.70
C ILE A 140 -1.23 -14.54 4.19
N ILE A 141 -0.11 -13.95 3.73
CA ILE A 141 0.29 -14.00 2.30
C ILE A 141 0.49 -15.45 1.83
N VAL A 142 1.15 -16.28 2.64
CA VAL A 142 1.38 -17.70 2.32
C VAL A 142 0.06 -18.47 2.23
N ILE A 143 -0.87 -18.25 3.17
CA ILE A 143 -2.19 -18.91 3.14
C ILE A 143 -2.97 -18.53 1.88
N VAL A 144 -2.98 -17.25 1.50
CA VAL A 144 -3.66 -16.78 0.29
C VAL A 144 -3.04 -17.38 -0.97
N ALA A 145 -1.71 -17.45 -1.05
CA ALA A 145 -1.02 -18.07 -2.18
C ALA A 145 -1.38 -19.56 -2.35
N VAL A 146 -1.44 -20.32 -1.24
CA VAL A 146 -1.84 -21.73 -1.26
C VAL A 146 -3.29 -21.90 -1.72
N LEU A 147 -4.20 -21.03 -1.27
CA LEU A 147 -5.60 -21.07 -1.72
C LEU A 147 -5.74 -20.83 -3.22
N ILE A 148 -4.97 -19.89 -3.77
CA ILE A 148 -4.94 -19.62 -5.23
C ILE A 148 -4.47 -20.86 -6.00
N VAL A 149 -3.40 -21.52 -5.54
CA VAL A 149 -2.88 -22.73 -6.18
C VAL A 149 -3.91 -23.86 -6.14
N VAL A 150 -4.60 -24.06 -5.02
CA VAL A 150 -5.67 -25.06 -4.90
C VAL A 150 -6.82 -24.78 -5.88
N VAL A 151 -7.24 -23.52 -6.01
CA VAL A 151 -8.29 -23.12 -6.97
C VAL A 151 -7.85 -23.39 -8.41
N LEU A 152 -6.60 -23.09 -8.76
CA LEU A 152 -6.04 -23.36 -10.09
C LEU A 152 -6.00 -24.87 -10.39
N ILE A 153 -5.63 -25.70 -9.42
CA ILE A 153 -5.65 -27.17 -9.56
C ILE A 153 -7.08 -27.65 -9.80
N ILE A 154 -8.06 -27.19 -9.03
CA ILE A 154 -9.47 -27.56 -9.21
C ILE A 154 -9.97 -27.16 -10.61
N MET A 155 -9.63 -25.94 -11.06
CA MET A 155 -9.96 -25.46 -12.40
C MET A 155 -9.33 -26.32 -13.50
N LEU A 156 -8.06 -26.71 -13.36
CA LEU A 156 -7.38 -27.61 -14.29
C LEU A 156 -8.01 -29.00 -14.29
N CYS A 157 -8.30 -29.58 -13.13
CA CYS A 157 -8.99 -30.87 -13.05
C CYS A 157 -10.36 -30.84 -13.73
N ARG A 158 -11.15 -29.76 -13.54
CA ARG A 158 -12.42 -29.57 -14.24
C ARG A 158 -12.24 -29.40 -15.74
N TYR A 159 -11.23 -28.63 -16.16
CA TYR A 159 -10.90 -28.45 -17.58
C TYR A 159 -10.52 -29.78 -18.24
N TRP A 160 -9.73 -30.62 -17.56
CA TRP A 160 -9.30 -31.92 -18.08
C TRP A 160 -10.47 -32.90 -18.17
N LYS A 161 -11.35 -32.90 -17.18
CA LYS A 161 -12.59 -33.70 -17.21
C LYS A 161 -13.48 -33.29 -18.39
N PHE A 162 -13.70 -31.99 -18.58
CA PHE A 162 -14.48 -31.48 -19.71
C PHE A 162 -13.84 -31.83 -21.06
N LYS A 163 -12.51 -31.73 -21.16
CA LYS A 163 -11.78 -32.10 -22.38
C LYS A 163 -11.91 -33.59 -22.72
N GLN A 164 -11.88 -34.48 -21.71
CA GLN A 164 -12.11 -35.92 -21.93
C GLN A 164 -13.51 -36.21 -22.50
N GLU A 165 -14.54 -35.49 -22.04
CA GLU A 165 -15.91 -35.65 -22.55
C GLU A 165 -16.01 -35.22 -24.02
N ILE A 166 -15.36 -34.11 -24.41
CA ILE A 166 -15.29 -33.68 -25.82
C ILE A 166 -14.55 -34.69 -26.70
N TYR A 167 -13.44 -35.26 -26.24
CA TYR A 167 -12.74 -36.29 -27.02
C TYR A 167 -13.55 -37.57 -27.19
N ARG A 168 -14.35 -37.98 -26.19
CA ARG A 168 -15.30 -39.09 -26.36
C ARG A 168 -16.38 -38.77 -27.38
N TYR A 169 -16.91 -37.55 -27.39
CA TYR A 169 -17.93 -37.13 -28.37
C TYR A 169 -17.40 -37.14 -29.80
N LYS A 170 -16.18 -36.63 -30.05
CA LYS A 170 -15.57 -36.65 -31.39
C LYS A 170 -15.30 -38.05 -31.93
N ARG A 171 -15.07 -39.06 -31.06
CA ARG A 171 -14.87 -40.45 -31.49
C ARG A 171 -16.16 -41.05 -32.06
N HIS A 172 -17.32 -40.78 -31.45
CA HIS A 172 -18.60 -41.30 -31.93
C HIS A 172 -19.07 -40.64 -33.23
N VAL A 173 -18.85 -39.34 -33.41
CA VAL A 173 -19.22 -38.64 -34.66
C VAL A 173 -18.36 -39.08 -35.86
N SER A 174 -17.09 -39.47 -35.64
CA SER A 174 -16.24 -40.02 -36.70
C SER A 174 -16.64 -41.43 -37.13
N GLU A 175 -17.25 -42.23 -36.24
CA GLU A 175 -17.78 -43.56 -36.58
C GLU A 175 -19.08 -43.46 -37.40
N GLU A 176 -19.92 -42.46 -37.14
CA GLU A 176 -21.15 -42.23 -37.92
C GLU A 176 -20.87 -41.69 -39.34
N HIS A 177 -19.88 -40.82 -39.53
CA HIS A 177 -19.51 -40.34 -40.87
C HIS A 177 -18.87 -41.43 -41.74
N ASN A 178 -18.08 -42.35 -41.16
CA ASN A 178 -17.55 -43.50 -41.91
C ASN A 178 -18.63 -44.51 -42.31
N PHE A 179 -19.76 -44.57 -41.58
CA PHE A 179 -20.86 -45.46 -41.94
C PHE A 179 -21.69 -44.95 -43.12
N ILE A 180 -21.78 -43.62 -43.32
CA ILE A 180 -22.52 -43.04 -44.44
C ILE A 180 -21.72 -43.14 -45.75
N GLU A 181 -20.39 -42.99 -45.71
CA GLU A 181 -19.55 -43.04 -46.92
C GLU A 181 -19.41 -44.46 -47.50
N VAL A 182 -19.34 -45.50 -46.64
CA VAL A 182 -19.28 -46.90 -47.09
C VAL A 182 -20.62 -47.40 -47.65
N SER A 183 -21.75 -46.80 -47.24
CA SER A 183 -23.08 -47.21 -47.73
C SER A 183 -23.51 -46.57 -49.06
N LEU A 184 -22.77 -45.59 -49.59
CA LEU A 184 -23.20 -44.78 -50.75
C LEU A 184 -22.34 -44.92 -52.01
N SER A 185 -21.19 -45.58 -51.96
CA SER A 185 -20.33 -45.75 -53.15
C SER A 185 -20.15 -47.21 -53.60
N ASP A 186 -21.01 -48.14 -53.15
CA ASP A 186 -21.10 -49.50 -53.69
C ASP A 186 -22.13 -49.58 -54.86
N LYS A 187 -22.37 -48.44 -55.52
CA LYS A 187 -23.39 -48.25 -56.57
C LYS A 187 -22.97 -47.20 -57.60
N HIS A 188 -21.87 -47.44 -58.31
CA HIS A 188 -21.46 -46.81 -59.60
C HIS A 188 -20.00 -47.25 -59.82
N ASP A 189 -19.53 -47.83 -60.90
CA ASP A 189 -20.07 -48.08 -62.22
C ASP A 189 -19.29 -49.26 -62.81
N ASP A 190 -20.00 -50.33 -63.15
CA ASP A 190 -19.62 -51.25 -64.21
C ASP A 190 -19.89 -50.52 -65.52
N LYS A 191 -18.84 -49.96 -66.16
CA LYS A 191 -18.77 -49.76 -67.61
C LYS A 191 -17.42 -49.20 -68.05
N ASN A 192 -16.92 -49.80 -69.12
CA ASN A 192 -15.84 -49.37 -70.02
C ASN A 192 -14.45 -49.98 -69.76
N GLN A 193 -14.36 -51.24 -70.19
CA GLN A 193 -13.43 -51.67 -71.25
C GLN A 193 -13.08 -50.54 -72.25
N GLU A 194 -11.80 -50.27 -72.46
CA GLU A 194 -11.11 -50.28 -73.77
C GLU A 194 -9.72 -49.62 -73.67
N HIS A 195 -8.73 -50.28 -74.28
CA HIS A 195 -7.52 -49.71 -74.91
C HIS A 195 -6.57 -48.85 -74.03
N ALA A 196 -5.25 -48.85 -74.16
CA ALA A 196 -4.24 -49.37 -75.09
C ALA A 196 -2.92 -49.28 -74.26
N SER A 197 -2.06 -50.31 -74.27
CA SER A 197 -0.89 -50.43 -75.16
C SER A 197 0.14 -49.31 -75.00
N ASP A 198 1.34 -49.78 -74.60
CA ASP A 198 2.68 -49.34 -74.98
C ASP A 198 3.13 -47.93 -74.58
N ASP A 199 4.21 -47.81 -73.79
CA ASP A 199 5.56 -47.94 -74.35
C ASP A 199 6.65 -47.83 -73.28
N ASP A 200 7.67 -48.66 -73.47
CA ASP A 200 8.92 -48.73 -72.74
C ASP A 200 9.82 -47.50 -72.96
N ALA A 201 10.65 -47.21 -71.97
CA ALA A 201 11.84 -46.35 -72.13
C ALA A 201 13.04 -46.98 -71.40
N LEU A 202 13.87 -47.72 -72.13
CA LEU A 202 15.29 -47.43 -72.40
C LEU A 202 16.04 -48.64 -73.00
#